data_AF-A0A7X8F396-F1
#
_entry.id   AF-A0A7X8F396-F1
#
_cell.length_a   1.000
_cell.length_b   1.000
_cell.length_c   1.000
_cell.angle_alpha   90.00
_cell.angle_beta   90.00
_cell.angle_gamma   90.00
#
_symmetry.space_group_name_H-M   'P 1'
#
loop_
_entity.id
_entity.type
_entity.pdbx_description
1 polymer ?
#
loop_
_entity_poly.entity_id
_entity_poly.type
_entity_poly.pdbx_seq_one_letter_code
_entity_poly.pdbx_strand_id
1 'polypeptide(L)' 'MAKAKQKEMSYSELVAQRNELKKKYMDLRFQMVIGHVDNPMQKRTMRRQIATLNTLIRQKEIAGQDK' A
#
# COMPACT_ATOMS: atom_id res chain seq x y z
N MET A 1 5.93 -5.72 -9.27
CA MET A 1 7.16 -6.30 -8.69
C MET A 1 7.91 -5.17 -8.02
N ALA A 2 8.27 -5.33 -6.73
CA ALA A 2 9.28 -4.54 -5.98
C ALA A 2 9.26 -4.93 -4.48
N LYS A 3 9.12 -6.23 -4.16
CA LYS A 3 9.13 -6.67 -2.75
C LYS A 3 10.45 -6.33 -2.03
N ALA A 4 11.55 -6.24 -2.77
CA ALA A 4 12.86 -5.92 -2.24
C ALA A 4 12.97 -4.47 -1.74
N LYS A 5 12.46 -3.49 -2.50
CA LYS A 5 12.57 -2.07 -2.14
C LYS A 5 11.82 -1.69 -0.86
N GLN A 6 10.76 -2.43 -0.51
CA GLN A 6 9.98 -2.13 0.69
C GLN A 6 10.59 -2.67 1.99
N LYS A 7 11.54 -3.61 1.92
CA LYS A 7 12.19 -4.15 3.13
C LYS A 7 13.18 -3.17 3.76
N GLU A 8 13.81 -2.33 2.94
CA GLU A 8 14.87 -1.41 3.35
C GLU A 8 14.37 -0.07 3.93
N MET A 9 13.10 0.27 3.71
CA MET A 9 12.54 1.58 4.11
C MET A 9 12.26 1.65 5.60
N SER A 10 12.42 2.82 6.21
CA SER A 10 12.14 3.04 7.63
C SER A 10 10.65 2.82 7.96
N TYR A 11 10.33 2.56 9.24
CA TYR A 11 8.96 2.38 9.70
C TYR A 11 8.06 3.55 9.29
N SER A 12 8.55 4.78 9.46
CA SER A 12 7.85 6.01 9.08
C SER A 12 7.54 6.09 7.59
N GLU A 13 8.48 5.68 6.74
CA GLU A 13 8.34 5.67 5.29
C GLU A 13 7.32 4.62 4.83
N LEU A 14 7.29 3.44 5.48
CA LEU A 14 6.29 2.40 5.21
C LEU A 14 4.88 2.90 5.55
N VAL A 15 4.72 3.60 6.67
CA VAL A 15 3.43 4.20 7.06
C VAL A 15 3.01 5.30 6.09
N ALA A 16 3.95 6.15 5.67
CA ALA A 16 3.70 7.21 4.69
C ALA A 16 3.24 6.63 3.34
N GLN A 17 3.94 5.62 2.80
CA GLN A 17 3.55 4.96 1.56
C GLN A 17 2.20 4.25 1.67
N ARG A 18 1.92 3.61 2.82
CA ARG A 18 0.62 2.99 3.07
C ARG A 18 -0.50 4.03 2.99
N ASN A 19 -0.29 5.21 3.56
CA ASN A 19 -1.29 6.28 3.53
C ASN A 19 -1.50 6.83 2.12
N GLU A 20 -0.43 7.02 1.36
CA GLU A 20 -0.51 7.47 -0.03
C GLU A 20 -1.25 6.45 -0.91
N LEU A 21 -0.91 5.17 -0.82
CA LEU A 21 -1.59 4.11 -1.57
C LEU A 21 -3.05 3.96 -1.17
N LYS A 22 -3.39 4.18 0.10
CA LYS A 22 -4.79 4.18 0.56
C LYS A 22 -5.58 5.33 -0.05
N LYS A 23 -5.00 6.54 -0.17
CA LYS A 23 -5.64 7.67 -0.86
C LYS A 23 -5.89 7.34 -2.33
N LYS A 24 -4.86 6.90 -3.05
CA LYS A 24 -4.98 6.48 -4.45
C LYS A 24 -6.02 5.36 -4.64
N TYR A 25 -6.13 4.43 -3.70
CA TYR A 25 -7.14 3.37 -3.75
C TYR A 25 -8.57 3.91 -3.56
N MET A 26 -8.75 4.93 -2.72
CA MET A 26 -10.04 5.62 -2.58
C MET A 26 -10.38 6.36 -3.87
N ASP A 27 -9.43 7.08 -4.47
CA ASP A 27 -9.63 7.79 -5.73
C ASP A 27 -10.03 6.82 -6.85
N LEU A 28 -9.34 5.68 -6.97
CA LEU A 28 -9.70 4.63 -7.91
C LEU A 28 -11.10 4.04 -7.62
N ARG A 29 -11.49 3.96 -6.35
CA ARG A 29 -12.84 3.53 -5.96
C ARG A 29 -13.90 4.54 -6.36
N PHE A 30 -13.62 5.83 -6.21
CA PHE A 30 -14.51 6.90 -6.67
C PHE A 30 -14.65 6.87 -8.20
N GLN A 31 -13.55 6.75 -8.93
CA GLN A 31 -13.56 6.58 -10.39
C GLN A 31 -14.37 5.36 -10.84
N MET A 32 -14.32 4.25 -10.08
CA MET A 32 -15.19 3.08 -10.30
C MET A 32 -16.68 3.34 -10.14
N VAL A 33 -17.07 4.21 -9.21
CA VAL A 33 -18.48 4.57 -9.05
C VAL A 33 -18.95 5.51 -10.17
N ILE A 34 -18.05 6.38 -10.66
CA ILE A 34 -18.34 7.33 -11.73
C ILE A 34 -18.37 6.65 -13.12
N GLY A 35 -17.84 5.43 -13.25
CA GLY A 35 -17.87 4.65 -14.49
C GLY A 35 -16.70 4.90 -15.44
N HIS A 36 -15.74 5.75 -15.06
CA HIS A 36 -14.47 5.94 -15.79
C HIS A 36 -13.38 5.04 -15.18
N VAL A 37 -13.41 3.76 -15.53
CA VAL A 37 -12.41 2.78 -15.06
C VAL A 37 -11.61 2.30 -16.23
N ASP A 38 -10.47 2.93 -16.46
CA ASP A 38 -9.57 2.53 -17.54
C ASP A 38 -8.95 1.15 -17.28
N ASN A 39 -8.75 0.78 -16.01
CA ASN A 39 -8.10 -0.49 -15.67
C ASN A 39 -8.58 -1.13 -14.35
N PRO A 40 -9.58 -2.03 -14.40
CA PRO A 40 -10.09 -2.77 -13.23
C PRO A 40 -9.02 -3.61 -12.51
N MET A 41 -7.96 -4.04 -13.21
CA MET A 41 -6.88 -4.85 -12.62
C MET A 41 -6.03 -4.06 -11.63
N GLN A 42 -5.94 -2.74 -11.77
CA GLN A 42 -5.19 -1.89 -10.85
C GLN A 42 -5.72 -1.98 -9.42
N LYS A 43 -7.05 -2.11 -9.25
CA LYS A 43 -7.68 -2.32 -7.93
C LYS A 43 -7.10 -3.53 -7.21
N ARG A 44 -6.95 -4.66 -7.93
CA ARG A 44 -6.41 -5.90 -7.36
C ARG A 44 -4.94 -5.74 -6.99
N THR A 45 -4.16 -5.09 -7.84
CA THR A 45 -2.74 -4.81 -7.60
C THR A 45 -2.54 -3.90 -6.39
N MET A 46 -3.30 -2.81 -6.30
CA MET A 46 -3.23 -1.86 -5.18
C MET A 46 -3.65 -2.51 -3.85
N ARG A 47 -4.71 -3.33 -3.85
CA ARG A 47 -5.10 -4.11 -2.65
C ARG A 47 -3.97 -5.00 -2.16
N ARG A 48 -3.29 -5.70 -3.08
CA ARG A 48 -2.14 -6.57 -2.75
C ARG A 48 -0.95 -5.77 -2.23
N GLN A 49 -0.69 -4.60 -2.80
CA GLN A 49 0.38 -3.70 -2.33
C GLN A 49 0.12 -3.19 -0.91
N ILE A 50 -1.11 -2.75 -0.61
CA ILE A 50 -1.51 -2.30 0.74
C ILE A 50 -1.36 -3.45 1.75
N ALA A 51 -1.82 -4.66 1.39
CA ALA A 51 -1.68 -5.82 2.27
C ALA A 51 -0.20 -6.15 2.54
N THR A 52 0.66 -6.10 1.52
CA THR A 52 2.10 -6.34 1.67
C THR A 52 2.76 -5.31 2.59
N LEU A 53 2.42 -4.03 2.44
CA LEU A 53 2.91 -2.97 3.33
C LEU A 53 2.46 -3.19 4.77
N ASN A 54 1.19 -3.53 5.00
CA ASN A 54 0.68 -3.80 6.34
C ASN A 54 1.40 -5.00 6.98
N THR A 55 1.69 -6.05 6.21
CA THR A 55 2.49 -7.19 6.70
C THR A 55 3.90 -6.76 7.08
N LEU A 56 4.55 -5.91 6.28
CA LEU A 56 5.90 -5.41 6.59
C LEU A 56 5.91 -4.50 7.81
N ILE A 57 4.94 -3.60 7.95
CA ILE A 57 4.75 -2.76 9.14
C ILE A 57 4.62 -3.67 10.37
N ARG A 58 3.74 -4.66 10.32
CA ARG A 58 3.54 -5.60 11.44
C ARG A 58 4.79 -6.42 11.76
N GLN A 59 5.56 -6.82 10.75
CA GLN A 59 6.83 -7.53 10.95
C GLN A 59 7.86 -6.64 11.66
N LYS A 60 7.92 -5.34 11.35
CA LYS A 60 8.82 -4.39 12.02
C LYS A 60 8.40 -4.07 13.45
N GLU A 61 7.10 -3.93 13.70
CA GLU A 61 6.54 -3.80 15.07
C GLU A 61 6.94 -5.00 15.94
N ILE A 62 6.74 -6.24 15.44
CA ILE A 62 7.09 -7.46 16.17
C ILE A 62 8.61 -7.56 16.39
N ALA A 63 9.42 -7.07 15.45
CA ALA A 63 10.87 -7.04 15.56
C ALA A 63 11.39 -5.95 16.54
N GLY A 64 10.52 -5.14 17.14
CA GLY A 64 10.90 -4.09 18.08
C GLY A 64 11.66 -2.93 17.41
N GLN A 65 11.52 -2.77 16.08
CA GLN A 65 12.06 -1.62 15.33
C GLN A 65 11.14 -0.39 15.41
N ASP A 66 10.41 -0.25 16.52
CA ASP A 66 9.64 0.94 16.87
C ASP A 66 10.59 2.01 17.45
N LYS A 67 11.52 2.51 16.62
CA LYS A 67 12.33 3.71 16.92
C LYS A 67 12.50 4.56 15.68
#